data_AF-A0A7H1MAA8-F1
#
_entry.id   AF-A0A7H1MAA8-F1
#
_cell.length_a   1.000
_cell.length_b   1.000
_cell.length_c   1.000
_cell.angle_alpha   90.00
_cell.angle_beta   90.00
_cell.angle_gamma   90.00
#
_symmetry.space_group_name_H-M   'P 1'
#
loop_
_entity.id
_entity.type
_entity.pdbx_description
1 polymer ?
#
loop_
_entity_poly.entity_id
_entity_poly.type
_entity_poly.pdbx_seq_one_letter_code
_entity_poly.pdbx_strand_id
1 'polypeptide(L)' 'MSSVYYTVTPEPELFPKSYIVRIFKDDNPSRTVCFPVCNPLNRVKTVNQACEYGRLAVREIMDRESAE' A
#
# COMPACT_ATOMS: atom_id res chain seq x y z
N MET A 1 19.59 -5.52 9.76
CA MET A 1 18.90 -4.51 8.92
C MET A 1 17.54 -5.10 8.61
N SER A 2 16.48 -4.51 9.17
CA SER A 2 15.12 -4.91 8.81
C SER A 2 14.74 -4.30 7.45
N SER A 3 14.06 -5.07 6.62
CA SER A 3 13.57 -4.64 5.31
C SER A 3 12.08 -4.34 5.40
N VAL A 4 11.68 -3.14 4.95
CA VAL A 4 10.28 -2.71 4.97
C VAL A 4 9.89 -2.23 3.59
N TYR A 5 8.83 -2.81 3.03
CA TYR A 5 8.36 -2.48 1.69
C TYR A 5 6.84 -2.63 1.59
N TYR A 6 6.27 -2.12 0.50
CA TYR A 6 4.85 -2.27 0.22
C TYR A 6 4.61 -2.73 -1.21
N THR A 7 3.46 -3.38 -1.43
CA THR A 7 2.93 -3.70 -2.75
C THR A 7 1.55 -3.08 -2.93
N VAL A 8 1.18 -2.77 -4.17
CA VAL A 8 -0.14 -2.29 -4.56
C VAL A 8 -0.66 -3.21 -5.66
N THR A 9 -1.68 -4.01 -5.34
CA THR A 9 -2.25 -4.99 -6.27
C THR A 9 -3.65 -4.56 -6.70
N PRO A 10 -3.96 -4.46 -8.00
CA PRO A 10 -5.32 -4.27 -8.48
C PRO A 10 -6.19 -5.50 -8.18
N GLU A 11 -7.45 -5.28 -7.76
CA GLU A 11 -8.42 -6.35 -7.50
C GLU A 11 -9.78 -5.99 -8.13
N PRO A 12 -10.27 -6.75 -9.13
CA PRO A 12 -9.53 -7.76 -9.90
C PRO A 12 -8.43 -7.13 -10.77
N GLU A 13 -7.51 -7.96 -11.28
CA GLU A 13 -6.38 -7.49 -12.11
C GLU A 13 -6.83 -6.72 -13.35
N LEU A 14 -7.81 -7.27 -14.07
CA LEU A 14 -8.47 -6.61 -15.19
C LEU A 14 -9.68 -5.84 -14.70
N PHE A 15 -9.70 -4.55 -15.00
CA PHE A 15 -10.71 -3.64 -14.50
C PHE A 15 -10.82 -3.60 -12.96
N PRO A 16 -9.76 -3.15 -12.26
CA PRO A 16 -9.76 -3.04 -10.79
C PRO A 16 -10.95 -2.26 -10.24
N LYS A 17 -11.62 -2.89 -9.28
CA LYS A 17 -12.65 -2.28 -8.42
C LYS A 17 -12.04 -1.76 -7.12
N SER A 18 -10.82 -2.20 -6.79
CA SER A 18 -10.04 -1.72 -5.68
C SER A 18 -8.55 -1.90 -5.94
N TYR A 19 -7.73 -1.24 -5.14
CA TYR A 19 -6.30 -1.49 -5.02
C TYR A 19 -6.00 -1.94 -3.59
N ILE A 20 -5.37 -3.10 -3.45
CA ILE A 20 -4.97 -3.67 -2.16
C ILE A 20 -3.52 -3.29 -1.91
N VAL A 21 -3.28 -2.55 -0.82
CA VAL A 21 -1.95 -2.24 -0.32
C VAL A 21 -1.57 -3.28 0.73
N ARG A 22 -0.41 -3.91 0.58
CA ARG A 22 0.18 -4.79 1.60
C ARG A 22 1.53 -4.25 2.02
N ILE A 23 1.74 -4.11 3.32
CA ILE A 23 3.02 -3.70 3.93
C ILE A 23 3.70 -4.95 4.48
N PHE A 24 4.98 -5.11 4.18
CA PHE A 24 5.81 -6.21 4.63
C PHE A 24 6.95 -5.68 5.48
N LYS A 25 7.28 -6.41 6.54
CA LYS A 25 8.47 -6.23 7.36
C LYS A 25 9.19 -7.57 7.42
N ASP A 26 10.43 -7.63 6.94
CA ASP A 26 11.22 -8.85 6.87
C ASP A 26 10.43 -10.01 6.24
N ASP A 27 9.82 -9.72 5.09
CA ASP A 27 8.92 -10.59 4.30
C ASP A 27 7.65 -11.08 5.03
N ASN A 28 7.42 -10.63 6.27
CA ASN A 28 6.20 -10.92 7.00
C ASN A 28 5.14 -9.85 6.73
N PRO A 29 3.92 -10.22 6.37
CA PRO A 29 2.85 -9.26 6.16
C PRO A 29 2.50 -8.57 7.48
N SER A 30 2.67 -7.26 7.53
CA SER A 30 2.42 -6.44 8.71
C SER A 30 1.03 -5.79 8.66
N ARG A 31 0.63 -5.27 7.49
CA ARG A 31 -0.63 -4.53 7.34
C ARG A 31 -1.19 -4.70 5.94
N THR A 32 -2.51 -4.84 5.83
CA THR A 32 -3.23 -4.88 4.55
C THR A 32 -4.37 -3.88 4.56
N VAL A 33 -4.50 -3.07 3.50
CA VAL A 33 -5.56 -2.06 3.37
C VAL A 33 -6.12 -2.08 1.95
N CYS A 34 -7.44 -1.93 1.83
CA CYS A 34 -8.14 -1.86 0.54
C CYS A 34 -8.55 -0.42 0.22
N PHE A 35 -8.28 0.00 -1.01
CA PHE A 35 -8.69 1.29 -1.57
C PHE A 35 -9.71 1.06 -2.69
N PRO A 36 -11.02 1.18 -2.41
CA PRO A 36 -12.05 0.98 -3.42
C PRO A 36 -12.05 2.10 -4.47
N VAL A 37 -12.24 1.73 -5.73
CA VAL A 37 -12.41 2.64 -6.86
C VAL A 37 -13.86 3.10 -6.88
N CYS A 38 -14.15 4.25 -6.26
CA CYS A 38 -15.51 4.81 -6.21
C CYS A 38 -15.96 5.45 -7.53
N ASN A 39 -15.01 5.88 -8.37
CA ASN A 39 -15.29 6.44 -9.69
C ASN A 39 -14.49 5.65 -10.75
N PRO A 40 -15.14 4.84 -11.60
CA PRO A 40 -14.48 4.07 -12.64
C PRO A 40 -13.66 4.90 -13.63
N LEU A 41 -14.02 6.17 -13.83
CA LEU A 41 -13.32 7.10 -14.72
C LEU A 41 -12.07 7.70 -14.07
N ASN A 42 -11.89 7.55 -12.76
CA ASN A 42 -10.78 8.15 -12.01
C ASN A 42 -10.01 7.12 -11.17
N ARG A 43 -9.64 6.00 -11.80
CA ARG A 43 -8.83 4.94 -11.18
C ARG A 43 -7.45 5.43 -10.79
N VAL A 44 -6.90 6.36 -11.58
CA VAL A 44 -5.59 6.99 -11.35
C VAL A 44 -5.55 7.66 -9.99
N LYS A 45 -6.63 8.32 -9.57
CA LYS A 45 -6.71 8.91 -8.22
C LYS A 45 -6.62 7.83 -7.13
N THR A 46 -7.36 6.74 -7.26
CA THR A 46 -7.36 5.66 -6.24
C THR A 46 -6.00 4.97 -6.16
N VAL A 47 -5.34 4.66 -7.29
CA VAL A 47 -4.00 4.05 -7.26
C VAL A 47 -2.96 5.00 -6.67
N ASN A 48 -3.03 6.30 -6.96
CA ASN A 48 -2.13 7.28 -6.36
C ASN A 48 -2.32 7.36 -4.84
N GLN A 49 -3.56 7.31 -4.35
CA GLN A 49 -3.85 7.26 -2.91
C GLN A 49 -3.28 5.99 -2.27
N ALA A 50 -3.44 4.84 -2.91
CA ALA A 50 -2.90 3.57 -2.44
C ALA A 50 -1.36 3.58 -2.38
N CYS A 51 -0.70 4.11 -3.40
CA CYS A 51 0.76 4.26 -3.45
C CYS A 51 1.29 5.23 -2.37
N GLU A 52 0.65 6.39 -2.21
CA GLU A 52 1.06 7.36 -1.20
C GLU A 52 0.88 6.81 0.21
N TYR A 53 -0.23 6.11 0.47
CA TYR A 53 -0.44 5.41 1.72
C TYR A 53 0.68 4.38 2.00
N GLY A 54 1.04 3.56 1.00
CA GLY A 54 2.12 2.59 1.12
C GLY A 54 3.46 3.24 1.45
N ARG A 55 3.82 4.33 0.77
CA ARG A 55 5.03 5.11 1.04
C ARG A 55 5.08 5.66 2.46
N LEU A 56 3.99 6.29 2.91
CA LEU A 56 3.91 6.87 4.25
C LEU A 56 3.99 5.78 5.33
N ALA A 57 3.32 4.64 5.12
CA ALA A 57 3.36 3.54 6.07
C ALA A 57 4.77 2.91 6.20
N VAL A 58 5.48 2.72 5.09
CA VAL A 58 6.88 2.23 5.14
C VAL A 58 7.76 3.24 5.87
N ARG A 59 7.63 4.53 5.55
CA ARG A 59 8.38 5.60 6.22
C ARG A 59 8.11 5.62 7.72
N GLU A 60 6.85 5.56 8.14
CA GLU A 60 6.46 5.53 9.55
C GLU A 60 7.14 4.37 10.32
N ILE A 61 7.17 3.17 9.72
CA ILE A 61 7.81 2.00 10.33
C ILE A 61 9.32 2.23 10.46
N MET A 62 9.98 2.70 9.39
CA MET A 62 11.43 2.95 9.39
C MET A 62 11.82 4.07 10.37
N ASP A 63 11.02 5.14 10.44
CA ASP A 63 11.25 6.26 11.36
C ASP A 63 11.13 5.78 12.81
N ARG A 64 10.18 4.88 13.12
CA ARG A 64 10.04 4.28 14.45
C ARG A 64 11.22 3.40 14.83
N GLU A 65 11.70 2.55 13.92
CA GLU A 65 12.87 1.70 14.16
C GLU A 65 14.17 2.48 14.34
N SER A 66 14.26 3.69 13.77
CA SER A 66 15.43 4.56 13.90
C SER A 66 15.43 5.36 15.21
N ALA A 67 14.30 5.41 15.91
CA ALA A 67 14.13 6.13 17.18
C ALA A 67 14.30 5.23 18.41
N GLU A 68 14.41 3.92 18.21
CA GLU A 68 14.74 2.89 19.23
C GLU A 68 16.26 2.61 19.27
#